data_AF-A0A960Z3F0-F1
#
_entry.id   AF-A0A960Z3F0-F1
#
_cell.length_a   1.000
_cell.length_b   1.000
_cell.length_c   1.000
_cell.angle_alpha   90.00
_cell.angle_beta   90.00
_cell.angle_gamma   90.00
#
_symmetry.space_group_name_H-M   'P 1'
#
loop_
_entity.id
_entity.type
_entity.pdbx_description
1 polymer ?
#
loop_
_entity_poly.entity_id
_entity_poly.type
_entity_poly.pdbx_seq_one_letter_code
_entity_poly.pdbx_strand_id
1 'polypeptide(L)'
;MFGVSSPRRWVSALLLGLLAVTLFGMIGCGEKEAADPYVFDSLRRITRGDTLSPGFLFEIDAPEFEYVRGNTAIIRDGNLLEFLVAEDLENNYRNLSGALLGVKKTFSPQPTHLVLQRVKRNGIVEADSLPAPKSYVLPTLMRAGAVDLDTPGAPLPDIGWSSKEIKEARATYLPENEGDPLKPVQSGIENFVYMPRHDLADSVAMNPSAKDFAWYAVFPEATLEIVDLTDGAQWMMHLLLDKDLPLIGSFSLVSLNDNYQERKIEHEGLGRVVGTMKINWFKYGNTFVQASEDE
;
A
#
# COMPACT_ATOMS: atom_id res chain seq x y z
N MET A 1 -13.29 -71.40 -65.44
CA MET A 1 -12.89 -70.05 -65.89
C MET A 1 -12.45 -69.27 -64.66
N PHE A 2 -11.15 -69.15 -64.42
CA PHE A 2 -10.61 -68.26 -63.37
C PHE A 2 -10.09 -67.00 -64.05
N GLY A 3 -10.75 -65.87 -63.80
CA GLY A 3 -10.37 -64.56 -64.33
C GLY A 3 -9.21 -64.00 -63.54
N VAL A 4 -8.09 -63.78 -64.22
CA VAL A 4 -6.89 -63.11 -63.71
C VAL A 4 -7.19 -61.62 -63.57
N SER A 5 -7.26 -61.10 -62.34
CA SER A 5 -7.37 -59.66 -62.08
C SER A 5 -5.97 -59.03 -62.09
N SER A 6 -5.78 -58.04 -62.98
CA SER A 6 -4.48 -57.41 -63.19
C SER A 6 -4.10 -56.47 -62.03
N PRO A 7 -2.85 -56.49 -61.54
CA PRO A 7 -2.38 -55.69 -60.40
C PRO A 7 -2.26 -54.18 -60.67
N ARG A 8 -2.50 -53.72 -61.91
CA ARG A 8 -2.30 -52.32 -62.31
C ARG A 8 -3.36 -51.34 -61.81
N ARG A 9 -4.55 -51.80 -61.40
CA ARG A 9 -5.63 -50.90 -60.91
C ARG A 9 -5.54 -50.56 -59.42
N TRP A 10 -4.78 -51.34 -58.64
CA TRP A 10 -4.67 -51.10 -57.19
C TRP A 10 -3.61 -50.05 -56.85
N VAL A 11 -2.54 -49.94 -57.65
CA VAL A 11 -1.47 -48.96 -57.41
C VAL A 11 -1.96 -47.53 -57.59
N SER A 12 -2.86 -47.26 -58.56
CA SER A 12 -3.43 -45.93 -58.77
C SER A 12 -4.44 -45.52 -57.69
N ALA A 13 -5.18 -46.46 -57.11
CA ALA A 13 -6.10 -46.18 -56.00
C ALA A 13 -5.34 -45.92 -54.68
N LEU A 14 -4.23 -46.62 -54.45
CA LEU A 14 -3.38 -46.42 -53.28
C LEU A 14 -2.61 -45.08 -53.32
N LEU A 15 -2.14 -44.65 -54.50
CA LEU A 15 -1.47 -43.36 -54.67
C LEU A 15 -2.42 -42.16 -54.53
N LEU A 16 -3.66 -42.27 -54.99
CA LEU A 16 -4.68 -41.22 -54.77
C LEU A 16 -5.18 -41.16 -53.32
N GLY A 17 -5.25 -42.30 -52.62
CA GLY A 17 -5.55 -42.34 -51.19
C GLY A 17 -4.46 -41.70 -50.32
N LEU A 18 -3.19 -41.91 -50.66
CA LEU A 18 -2.05 -41.31 -49.94
C LEU A 18 -1.90 -39.81 -50.22
N LEU A 19 -2.27 -39.32 -51.41
CA LEU A 19 -2.28 -37.88 -51.70
C LEU A 19 -3.38 -37.14 -50.94
N ALA A 20 -4.54 -37.76 -50.71
CA ALA A 20 -5.63 -37.17 -49.92
C ALA A 20 -5.26 -37.08 -48.43
N VAL A 21 -4.59 -38.09 -47.87
CA VAL A 21 -4.17 -38.06 -46.45
C VAL A 21 -3.04 -37.06 -46.20
N THR A 22 -2.19 -36.79 -47.21
CA THR A 22 -1.13 -35.77 -47.10
C THR A 22 -1.64 -34.34 -47.32
N LEU A 23 -2.73 -34.13 -48.06
CA LEU A 23 -3.38 -32.83 -48.21
C LEU A 23 -4.28 -32.42 -47.02
N PHE A 24 -4.86 -33.39 -46.29
CA PHE A 24 -5.57 -33.11 -45.03
C PHE A 24 -4.67 -33.10 -43.79
N GLY A 25 -3.46 -33.68 -43.86
CA GLY A 25 -2.46 -33.65 -42.80
C GLY A 25 -1.67 -32.33 -42.69
N MET A 26 -1.89 -31.39 -43.60
CA MET A 26 -1.30 -30.03 -43.58
C MET A 26 -2.34 -28.92 -43.43
N ILE A 27 -3.53 -29.23 -42.92
CA ILE A 27 -4.30 -28.22 -42.19
C ILE A 27 -3.61 -28.14 -40.84
N GLY A 28 -2.71 -27.16 -40.72
CA GLY A 28 -1.85 -27.01 -39.56
C GLY A 28 -2.64 -27.15 -38.27
N CYS A 29 -1.95 -27.62 -37.23
CA CYS A 29 -2.14 -27.04 -35.91
C CYS A 29 -2.03 -25.53 -36.10
N GLY A 30 -3.15 -24.87 -36.44
CA GLY A 30 -3.29 -23.45 -36.26
C GLY A 30 -2.93 -23.25 -34.81
N GLU A 31 -1.84 -22.54 -34.57
CA GLU A 31 -1.64 -21.88 -33.29
C GLU A 31 -2.98 -21.19 -33.05
N LYS A 32 -3.80 -21.77 -32.17
CA LYS A 32 -4.97 -21.08 -31.66
C LYS A 32 -4.37 -19.81 -31.12
N GLU A 33 -4.70 -18.69 -31.76
CA GLU A 33 -4.33 -17.35 -31.31
C GLU A 33 -4.43 -17.39 -29.79
N ALA A 34 -3.28 -17.29 -29.11
CA ALA A 34 -3.22 -17.56 -27.69
C ALA A 34 -4.23 -16.62 -27.04
N ALA A 35 -5.33 -17.19 -26.53
CA ALA A 35 -6.44 -16.40 -26.05
C ALA A 35 -5.91 -15.44 -24.98
N ASP A 36 -6.22 -14.15 -25.13
CA ASP A 36 -5.75 -13.12 -24.22
C ASP A 36 -6.12 -13.53 -22.78
N PRO A 37 -5.13 -13.77 -21.89
CA PRO A 37 -5.42 -14.34 -20.58
C PRO A 37 -6.11 -13.35 -19.63
N TYR A 38 -6.17 -12.06 -20.00
CA TYR A 38 -6.78 -11.03 -19.18
C TYR A 38 -8.30 -11.00 -19.37
N VAL A 39 -9.02 -11.06 -18.26
CA VAL A 39 -10.49 -10.91 -18.24
C VAL A 39 -10.83 -9.44 -17.98
N PHE A 40 -11.53 -8.80 -18.91
CA PHE A 40 -11.99 -7.42 -18.72
C PHE A 40 -13.14 -7.36 -17.70
N ASP A 41 -13.01 -6.49 -16.70
CA ASP A 41 -14.10 -6.17 -15.76
C ASP A 41 -13.81 -4.85 -15.02
N SER A 42 -14.78 -4.37 -14.24
CA SER A 42 -14.60 -3.18 -13.39
C SER A 42 -13.70 -3.46 -12.17
N LEU A 43 -13.01 -2.42 -11.68
CA LEU A 43 -12.18 -2.48 -10.47
C LEU A 43 -12.95 -3.10 -9.29
N ARG A 44 -14.18 -2.62 -9.04
CA ARG A 44 -15.08 -3.17 -8.00
C ARG A 44 -15.33 -4.66 -8.12
N ARG A 45 -15.57 -5.17 -9.33
CA ARG A 45 -15.92 -6.58 -9.52
C ARG A 45 -14.70 -7.49 -9.39
N ILE A 46 -13.51 -7.05 -9.79
CA ILE A 46 -12.29 -7.86 -9.60
C ILE A 46 -11.80 -7.84 -8.16
N THR A 47 -12.10 -6.79 -7.38
CA THR A 47 -11.67 -6.69 -5.98
C THR A 47 -12.64 -7.36 -5.02
N ARG A 48 -13.95 -7.09 -5.17
CA ARG A 48 -15.02 -7.56 -4.25
C ARG A 48 -16.06 -8.50 -4.88
N GLY A 49 -16.06 -8.66 -6.20
CA GLY A 49 -17.00 -9.55 -6.89
C GLY A 49 -16.42 -10.95 -7.14
N ASP A 50 -17.21 -11.75 -7.83
CA ASP A 50 -16.89 -13.16 -8.14
C ASP A 50 -16.21 -13.33 -9.51
N THR A 51 -15.55 -12.29 -10.02
CA THR A 51 -14.89 -12.36 -11.33
C THR A 51 -13.72 -13.34 -11.26
N LEU A 52 -13.88 -14.50 -11.91
CA LEU A 52 -12.86 -15.52 -12.01
C LEU A 52 -12.00 -15.26 -13.25
N SER A 53 -10.68 -15.15 -13.03
CA SER A 53 -9.71 -15.06 -14.12
C SER A 53 -8.57 -16.06 -13.90
N PRO A 54 -8.13 -16.80 -14.95
CA PRO A 54 -6.92 -17.61 -14.91
C PRO A 54 -5.72 -16.78 -14.43
N GLY A 55 -5.04 -17.25 -13.37
CA GLY A 55 -3.87 -16.56 -12.83
C GLY A 55 -4.14 -15.21 -12.17
N PHE A 56 -5.42 -14.87 -11.93
CA PHE A 56 -5.86 -13.59 -11.38
C PHE A 56 -5.45 -12.37 -12.24
N LEU A 57 -5.52 -12.54 -13.56
CA LEU A 57 -5.17 -11.52 -14.55
C LEU A 57 -6.41 -10.79 -15.06
N PHE A 58 -6.48 -9.48 -14.87
CA PHE A 58 -7.65 -8.68 -15.21
C PHE A 58 -7.29 -7.49 -16.07
N GLU A 59 -8.14 -7.14 -17.03
CA GLU A 59 -8.06 -5.87 -17.75
C GLU A 59 -9.07 -4.90 -17.12
N ILE A 60 -8.62 -3.74 -16.67
CA ILE A 60 -9.46 -2.70 -16.07
C ILE A 60 -9.26 -1.38 -16.79
N ASP A 61 -10.28 -0.53 -16.81
CA ASP A 61 -10.08 0.88 -17.13
C ASP A 61 -9.09 1.52 -16.13
N ALA A 62 -8.22 2.41 -16.61
CA ALA A 62 -7.31 3.14 -15.74
C ALA A 62 -8.10 3.85 -14.62
N PRO A 63 -7.84 3.51 -13.34
CA PRO A 63 -8.63 4.04 -12.24
C PRO A 63 -8.21 5.46 -11.89
N GLU A 64 -8.98 6.11 -11.01
CA GLU A 64 -8.55 7.36 -10.40
C GLU A 64 -7.42 7.09 -9.39
N PHE A 65 -6.31 7.81 -9.54
CA PHE A 65 -5.19 7.76 -8.62
C PHE A 65 -5.41 8.79 -7.51
N GLU A 66 -5.68 8.31 -6.29
CA GLU A 66 -5.93 9.17 -5.15
C GLU A 66 -4.63 9.73 -4.55
N TYR A 67 -3.59 8.91 -4.53
CA TYR A 67 -2.27 9.26 -4.03
C TYR A 67 -1.24 8.27 -4.56
N VAL A 68 -0.05 8.75 -4.90
CA VAL A 68 1.03 7.94 -5.47
C VAL A 68 2.34 8.35 -4.80
N ARG A 69 3.12 7.37 -4.34
CA ARG A 69 4.45 7.58 -3.79
C ARG A 69 5.31 6.34 -4.00
N GLY A 70 6.47 6.51 -4.62
CA GLY A 70 7.35 5.45 -5.08
C GLY A 70 6.64 4.52 -6.06
N ASN A 71 6.66 3.22 -5.75
CA ASN A 71 6.08 2.16 -6.57
C ASN A 71 4.62 1.82 -6.19
N THR A 72 4.02 2.56 -5.26
CA THR A 72 2.69 2.27 -4.71
C THR A 72 1.74 3.43 -4.95
N ALA A 73 0.50 3.12 -5.33
CA ALA A 73 -0.60 4.07 -5.40
C ALA A 73 -1.81 3.56 -4.64
N ILE A 74 -2.58 4.50 -4.08
CA ILE A 74 -4.00 4.27 -3.76
C ILE A 74 -4.80 4.64 -5.00
N ILE A 75 -5.62 3.69 -5.44
CA ILE A 75 -6.58 3.86 -6.53
C ILE A 75 -8.00 3.75 -5.98
N ARG A 76 -8.93 4.49 -6.60
CA ARG A 76 -10.33 4.52 -6.18
C ARG A 76 -11.31 4.18 -7.29
N ASP A 77 -12.41 3.58 -6.84
CA ASP A 77 -13.69 3.45 -7.56
C ASP A 77 -14.83 3.70 -6.54
N GLY A 78 -15.24 4.96 -6.42
CA GLY A 78 -16.17 5.41 -5.38
C GLY A 78 -15.59 5.26 -3.97
N ASN A 79 -16.23 4.42 -3.14
CA ASN A 79 -15.83 4.17 -1.74
C ASN A 79 -14.83 3.00 -1.58
N LEU A 80 -14.28 2.50 -2.68
CA LEU A 80 -13.25 1.46 -2.69
C LEU A 80 -11.87 2.09 -2.57
N LEU A 81 -11.11 1.63 -1.59
CA LEU A 81 -9.68 1.91 -1.47
C LEU A 81 -8.94 0.64 -1.83
N GLU A 82 -8.15 0.70 -2.89
CA GLU A 82 -7.35 -0.42 -3.39
C GLU A 82 -5.93 0.06 -3.68
N PHE A 83 -4.97 -0.85 -3.65
CA PHE A 83 -3.57 -0.54 -3.93
C PHE A 83 -3.18 -1.02 -5.33
N LEU A 84 -2.56 -0.14 -6.10
CA LEU A 84 -1.89 -0.47 -7.35
C LEU A 84 -0.39 -0.32 -7.17
N VAL A 85 0.38 -1.30 -7.61
CA VAL A 85 1.84 -1.25 -7.61
C VAL A 85 2.40 -1.44 -9.01
N ALA A 86 3.41 -0.64 -9.33
CA ALA A 86 4.14 -0.71 -10.58
C ALA A 86 5.54 -0.12 -10.39
N GLU A 87 6.49 -0.51 -11.24
CA GLU A 87 7.80 0.10 -11.24
C GLU A 87 7.71 1.58 -11.68
N ASP A 88 8.36 2.46 -10.92
CA ASP A 88 8.45 3.89 -11.20
C ASP A 88 7.07 4.57 -11.33
N LEU A 89 6.11 4.14 -10.50
CA LEU A 89 4.73 4.59 -10.61
C LEU A 89 4.56 6.09 -10.34
N GLU A 90 5.27 6.63 -9.35
CA GLU A 90 5.26 8.07 -8.99
C GLU A 90 5.58 8.98 -10.17
N ASN A 91 6.47 8.56 -11.07
CA ASN A 91 6.85 9.35 -12.24
C ASN A 91 5.96 9.09 -13.47
N ASN A 92 5.27 7.93 -13.52
CA ASN A 92 4.59 7.47 -14.73
C ASN A 92 3.06 7.40 -14.64
N TYR A 93 2.46 7.48 -13.45
CA TYR A 93 1.01 7.24 -13.28
C TYR A 93 0.12 8.15 -14.14
N ARG A 94 0.53 9.40 -14.38
CA ARG A 94 -0.23 10.35 -15.21
C ARG A 94 -0.38 9.88 -16.65
N ASN A 95 0.61 9.15 -17.16
CA ASN A 95 0.57 8.60 -18.50
C ASN A 95 -0.47 7.49 -18.61
N LEU A 96 -0.86 6.83 -17.50
CA LEU A 96 -1.82 5.74 -17.52
C LEU A 96 -3.26 6.21 -17.76
N SER A 97 -3.54 7.51 -17.68
CA SER A 97 -4.87 8.06 -17.92
C SER A 97 -5.42 7.65 -19.29
N GLY A 98 -6.67 7.19 -19.31
CA GLY A 98 -7.37 6.74 -20.52
C GLY A 98 -6.88 5.42 -21.12
N ALA A 99 -5.95 4.72 -20.48
CA ALA A 99 -5.52 3.38 -20.89
C ALA A 99 -6.41 2.28 -20.31
N LEU A 100 -6.35 1.10 -20.91
CA LEU A 100 -6.73 -0.18 -20.31
C LEU A 100 -5.49 -0.78 -19.66
N LEU A 101 -5.60 -1.12 -18.38
CA LEU A 101 -4.51 -1.67 -17.59
C LEU A 101 -4.74 -3.17 -17.40
N GLY A 102 -3.79 -3.99 -17.87
CA GLY A 102 -3.72 -5.38 -17.47
C GLY A 102 -3.01 -5.48 -16.13
N VAL A 103 -3.72 -5.97 -15.13
CA VAL A 103 -3.27 -6.09 -13.75
C VAL A 103 -3.32 -7.53 -13.28
N LYS A 104 -2.42 -7.88 -12.37
CA LYS A 104 -2.46 -9.13 -11.63
C LYS A 104 -2.87 -8.86 -10.20
N LYS A 105 -3.94 -9.49 -9.73
CA LYS A 105 -4.30 -9.44 -8.31
C LYS A 105 -3.39 -10.36 -7.52
N THR A 106 -2.75 -9.82 -6.49
CA THR A 106 -1.79 -10.50 -5.62
C THR A 106 -2.26 -10.43 -4.17
N PHE A 107 -1.90 -11.46 -3.40
CA PHE A 107 -2.29 -11.61 -1.99
C PHE A 107 -1.08 -11.56 -1.05
N SER A 108 0.12 -11.33 -1.60
CA SER A 108 1.36 -11.23 -0.84
C SER A 108 2.30 -10.20 -1.49
N PRO A 109 2.94 -9.32 -0.70
CA PRO A 109 2.63 -9.06 0.71
C PRO A 109 1.18 -8.59 0.90
N GLN A 110 0.64 -8.78 2.11
CA GLN A 110 -0.69 -8.24 2.45
C GLN A 110 -0.61 -6.70 2.53
N PRO A 111 -1.72 -5.98 2.28
CA PRO A 111 -3.04 -6.44 1.88
C PRO A 111 -3.08 -6.95 0.43
N THR A 112 -4.23 -7.50 0.03
CA THR A 112 -4.50 -7.79 -1.38
C THR A 112 -4.35 -6.52 -2.21
N HIS A 113 -3.64 -6.59 -3.33
CA HIS A 113 -3.33 -5.44 -4.18
C HIS A 113 -3.25 -5.85 -5.66
N LEU A 114 -3.12 -4.87 -6.54
CA LEU A 114 -3.01 -5.05 -7.98
C LEU A 114 -1.58 -4.70 -8.42
N VAL A 115 -0.96 -5.58 -9.21
CA VAL A 115 0.33 -5.33 -9.86
C VAL A 115 0.09 -5.03 -11.32
N LEU A 116 0.53 -3.87 -11.81
CA LEU A 116 0.45 -3.53 -13.23
C LEU A 116 1.38 -4.44 -14.05
N GLN A 117 0.83 -5.08 -15.08
CA GLN A 117 1.57 -5.98 -15.97
C GLN A 117 1.47 -5.58 -17.44
N ARG A 118 0.45 -4.81 -17.83
CA ARG A 118 0.20 -4.43 -19.22
C ARG A 118 -0.47 -3.07 -19.32
N VAL A 119 -0.14 -2.33 -20.37
CA VAL A 119 -0.81 -1.09 -20.76
C VAL A 119 -1.30 -1.21 -22.21
N LYS A 120 -2.58 -0.92 -22.43
CA LYS A 120 -3.24 -1.01 -23.73
C LYS A 120 -3.98 0.29 -24.02
N ARG A 121 -3.86 0.81 -25.25
CA ARG A 121 -4.57 2.02 -25.71
C ARG A 121 -5.18 1.78 -27.07
N ASN A 122 -6.43 2.24 -27.24
CA ASN A 122 -7.13 2.12 -28.51
C ASN A 122 -7.13 0.68 -29.08
N GLY A 123 -7.18 -0.32 -28.19
CA GLY A 123 -7.11 -1.74 -28.56
C GLY A 123 -5.71 -2.30 -28.80
N ILE A 124 -4.65 -1.48 -28.80
CA ILE A 124 -3.26 -1.89 -29.04
C ILE A 124 -2.53 -2.04 -27.71
N VAL A 125 -1.84 -3.17 -27.52
CA VAL A 125 -0.97 -3.40 -26.37
C VAL A 125 0.34 -2.63 -26.59
N GLU A 126 0.55 -1.57 -25.81
CA GLU A 126 1.75 -0.72 -25.89
C GLU A 126 2.90 -1.31 -25.06
N ALA A 127 2.56 -1.95 -23.94
CA ALA A 127 3.51 -2.64 -23.07
C ALA A 127 2.82 -3.86 -22.47
N ASP A 128 3.54 -4.98 -22.39
CA ASP A 128 3.06 -6.22 -21.78
C ASP A 128 4.19 -6.86 -20.96
N SER A 129 3.82 -7.74 -20.03
CA SER A 129 4.77 -8.42 -19.14
C SER A 129 5.69 -7.43 -18.38
N LEU A 130 5.14 -6.28 -17.98
CA LEU A 130 5.84 -5.31 -17.15
C LEU A 130 6.33 -6.00 -15.86
N PRO A 131 7.60 -5.80 -15.47
CA PRO A 131 8.13 -6.39 -14.26
C PRO A 131 7.41 -5.82 -13.04
N ALA A 132 7.17 -6.68 -12.05
CA ALA A 132 6.77 -6.20 -10.73
C ALA A 132 7.95 -5.44 -10.09
N PRO A 133 7.68 -4.35 -9.34
CA PRO A 133 8.73 -3.63 -8.64
C PRO A 133 9.47 -4.55 -7.66
N LYS A 134 10.79 -4.41 -7.57
CA LYS A 134 11.65 -5.23 -6.68
C LYS A 134 11.33 -5.04 -5.20
N SER A 135 10.91 -3.83 -4.84
CA SER A 135 10.43 -3.47 -3.51
C SER A 135 9.36 -2.39 -3.62
N TYR A 136 8.38 -2.49 -2.71
CA TYR A 136 7.30 -1.53 -2.56
C TYR A 136 6.74 -1.64 -1.14
N VAL A 137 6.16 -0.55 -0.66
CA VAL A 137 5.59 -0.46 0.69
C VAL A 137 4.07 -0.48 0.57
N LEU A 138 3.43 -1.27 1.42
CA LEU A 138 1.97 -1.28 1.57
C LEU A 138 1.60 -1.10 3.05
N PRO A 139 0.53 -0.34 3.36
CA PRO A 139 0.02 -0.24 4.72
C PRO A 139 -0.68 -1.53 5.15
N THR A 140 -0.49 -1.93 6.39
CA THR A 140 -1.24 -3.03 6.99
C THR A 140 -2.64 -2.54 7.38
N LEU A 141 -3.66 -3.12 6.75
CA LEU A 141 -5.05 -2.76 7.01
C LEU A 141 -5.68 -3.66 8.07
N MET A 142 -6.37 -3.07 9.03
CA MET A 142 -7.05 -3.78 10.11
C MET A 142 -8.57 -3.79 9.90
N ARG A 143 -9.19 -4.86 10.39
CA ARG A 143 -10.65 -4.96 10.48
C ARG A 143 -11.12 -4.23 11.73
N ALA A 144 -12.36 -3.74 11.72
CA ALA A 144 -12.95 -3.05 12.87
C ALA A 144 -12.88 -3.88 14.17
N GLY A 145 -13.03 -5.22 14.09
CA GLY A 145 -12.93 -6.09 15.26
C GLY A 145 -11.51 -6.34 15.78
N ALA A 146 -10.47 -5.88 15.06
CA ALA A 146 -9.08 -5.90 15.54
C ALA A 146 -8.70 -4.59 16.24
N VAL A 147 -9.62 -3.63 16.29
CA VAL A 147 -9.43 -2.33 16.92
C VAL A 147 -10.33 -2.26 18.15
N ASP A 148 -9.77 -1.84 19.28
CA ASP A 148 -10.56 -1.48 20.44
C ASP A 148 -11.26 -0.12 20.19
N LEU A 149 -12.51 -0.19 19.77
CA LEU A 149 -13.36 0.97 19.56
C LEU A 149 -13.92 1.52 20.87
N ASP A 150 -13.85 0.75 21.96
CA ASP A 150 -14.31 1.16 23.29
C ASP A 150 -13.21 1.90 24.08
N THR A 151 -11.99 1.98 23.53
CA THR A 151 -10.93 2.84 24.08
C THR A 151 -11.49 4.26 24.25
N PRO A 152 -11.44 4.83 25.47
CA PRO A 152 -11.99 6.14 25.73
C PRO A 152 -11.44 7.20 24.76
N GLY A 153 -12.36 7.95 24.17
CA GLY A 153 -12.04 9.21 23.50
C GLY A 153 -11.58 10.21 24.54
N ALA A 154 -10.31 10.56 24.51
CA ALA A 154 -9.77 11.65 25.30
C ALA A 154 -8.92 12.51 24.37
N PRO A 155 -9.04 13.84 24.40
CA PRO A 155 -7.94 14.64 23.89
C PRO A 155 -6.69 14.13 24.62
N LEU A 156 -5.62 13.79 23.88
CA LEU A 156 -4.30 13.90 24.49
C LEU A 156 -4.31 15.32 25.07
N PRO A 157 -4.24 15.49 26.40
CA PRO A 157 -4.41 16.79 26.99
C PRO A 157 -3.27 17.65 26.47
N ASP A 158 -3.38 18.96 26.65
CA ASP A 158 -2.24 19.84 26.50
C ASP A 158 -1.17 19.38 27.51
N ILE A 159 -0.32 18.43 27.10
CA ILE A 159 0.82 17.96 27.87
C ILE A 159 1.73 19.16 27.92
N GLY A 160 1.61 19.99 28.94
CA GLY A 160 2.50 21.12 29.08
C GLY A 160 3.92 20.68 29.40
N TRP A 161 4.87 21.58 29.16
CA TRP A 161 6.30 21.33 29.38
C TRP A 161 6.71 21.53 30.85
N SER A 162 5.86 22.14 31.67
CA SER A 162 6.19 22.43 33.07
C SER A 162 6.27 21.15 33.92
N SER A 163 7.03 21.22 35.03
CA SER A 163 7.17 20.06 35.92
C SER A 163 5.85 19.60 36.56
N LYS A 164 4.85 20.48 36.69
CA LYS A 164 3.53 20.09 37.22
C LYS A 164 2.77 19.28 36.19
N GLU A 165 2.70 19.80 34.95
CA GLU A 165 1.96 19.19 33.85
C GLU A 165 2.56 17.83 33.45
N ILE A 166 3.88 17.71 33.43
CA ILE A 166 4.55 16.43 33.14
C ILE A 166 4.26 15.37 34.20
N LYS A 167 4.18 15.76 35.48
CA LYS A 167 3.81 14.82 36.56
C LYS A 167 2.36 14.36 36.43
N GLU A 168 1.46 15.27 36.07
CA GLU A 168 0.05 14.97 35.82
C GLU A 168 -0.12 14.06 34.60
N ALA A 169 0.55 14.39 33.48
CA ALA A 169 0.54 13.58 32.27
C ALA A 169 1.11 12.17 32.52
N ARG A 170 2.19 12.05 33.30
CA ARG A 170 2.74 10.75 33.70
C ARG A 170 1.71 9.93 34.47
N ALA A 171 1.08 10.50 35.49
CA ALA A 171 0.09 9.78 36.30
C ALA A 171 -1.12 9.31 35.47
N THR A 172 -1.53 10.13 34.50
CA THR A 172 -2.70 9.83 33.67
C THR A 172 -2.39 8.84 32.54
N TYR A 173 -1.35 9.09 31.73
CA TYR A 173 -1.13 8.41 30.45
C TYR A 173 -0.02 7.36 30.45
N LEU A 174 0.92 7.42 31.39
CA LEU A 174 1.93 6.37 31.51
C LEU A 174 1.43 5.25 32.43
N PRO A 175 1.88 4.00 32.21
CA PRO A 175 1.60 2.90 33.12
C PRO A 175 2.18 3.16 34.52
N GLU A 176 1.62 2.48 35.54
CA GLU A 176 2.07 2.66 36.93
C GLU A 176 3.42 1.99 37.18
N ASN A 177 3.63 0.80 36.62
CA ASN A 177 4.86 0.04 36.75
C ASN A 177 5.55 -0.14 35.40
N GLU A 178 6.87 -0.28 35.44
CA GLU A 178 7.66 -0.65 34.27
C GLU A 178 7.26 -2.04 33.78
N GLY A 179 6.98 -2.17 32.48
CA GLY A 179 6.52 -3.41 31.86
C GLY A 179 5.00 -3.59 31.83
N ASP A 180 4.23 -2.71 32.48
CA ASP A 180 2.77 -2.68 32.30
C ASP A 180 2.42 -2.21 30.87
N PRO A 181 1.33 -2.73 30.27
CA PRO A 181 0.89 -2.27 28.94
C PRO A 181 0.66 -0.76 28.91
N LEU A 182 1.10 -0.12 27.81
CA LEU A 182 0.84 1.30 27.59
C LEU A 182 -0.67 1.59 27.61
N LYS A 183 -1.05 2.75 28.16
CA LYS A 183 -2.46 3.17 28.22
C LYS A 183 -2.86 3.80 26.88
N PRO A 184 -3.71 3.13 26.07
CA PRO A 184 -4.15 3.70 24.81
C PRO A 184 -5.20 4.80 25.05
N VAL A 185 -5.18 5.83 24.21
CA VAL A 185 -6.21 6.87 24.15
C VAL A 185 -6.62 7.12 22.71
N GLN A 186 -7.92 7.27 22.46
CA GLN A 186 -8.40 7.69 21.14
C GLN A 186 -8.42 9.21 21.05
N SER A 187 -7.74 9.75 20.04
CA SER A 187 -7.61 11.21 19.87
C SER A 187 -7.56 11.64 18.41
N GLY A 188 -7.51 12.96 18.20
CA GLY A 188 -7.20 13.59 16.93
C GLY A 188 -5.96 14.47 17.09
N ILE A 189 -5.01 14.36 16.16
CA ILE A 189 -3.81 15.19 16.09
C ILE A 189 -3.92 16.02 14.82
N GLU A 190 -4.14 17.31 14.99
CA GLU A 190 -4.31 18.27 13.89
C GLU A 190 -2.98 18.58 13.20
N ASN A 191 -1.92 18.76 13.99
CA ASN A 191 -0.61 19.14 13.47
C ASN A 191 0.40 18.04 13.75
N PHE A 192 0.96 17.48 12.68
CA PHE A 192 2.11 16.59 12.76
C PHE A 192 3.05 16.89 11.60
N VAL A 193 4.34 16.68 11.82
CA VAL A 193 5.39 17.07 10.88
C VAL A 193 6.44 15.97 10.74
N TYR A 194 7.06 15.91 9.57
CA TYR A 194 8.22 15.06 9.31
C TYR A 194 9.44 15.95 9.09
N MET A 195 10.38 15.95 10.02
CA MET A 195 11.53 16.84 9.98
C MET A 195 12.77 16.21 10.62
N PRO A 196 13.97 16.79 10.42
CA PRO A 196 15.19 16.30 11.09
C PRO A 196 14.98 16.23 12.60
N ARG A 197 15.52 15.19 13.22
CA ARG A 197 15.37 14.98 14.66
C ARG A 197 15.93 16.17 15.45
N HIS A 198 15.22 16.54 16.51
CA HIS A 198 15.58 17.67 17.37
C HIS A 198 16.88 17.47 18.16
N ASP A 199 17.35 16.21 18.29
CA ASP A 199 18.51 15.79 19.07
C ASP A 199 19.76 15.50 18.20
N LEU A 200 19.72 15.85 16.91
CA LEU A 200 20.87 15.70 16.03
C LEU A 200 22.03 16.62 16.45
N ALA A 201 23.25 16.09 16.37
CA ALA A 201 24.44 16.92 16.44
C ALA A 201 24.45 17.93 15.28
N ASP A 202 24.91 19.17 15.52
CA ASP A 202 24.95 20.26 14.53
C ASP A 202 25.56 19.84 13.19
N SER A 203 26.64 19.05 13.23
CA SER A 203 27.31 18.54 12.03
C SER A 203 26.42 17.66 11.15
N VAL A 204 25.44 16.98 11.74
CA VAL A 204 24.47 16.12 11.05
C VAL A 204 23.24 16.93 10.65
N ALA A 205 22.77 17.82 11.52
CA ALA A 205 21.60 18.68 11.28
C ALA A 205 21.78 19.58 10.04
N MET A 206 23.01 19.95 9.67
CA MET A 206 23.29 20.72 8.45
C MET A 206 23.06 19.93 7.15
N ASN A 207 23.09 18.60 7.21
CA ASN A 207 22.92 17.77 6.02
C ASN A 207 22.31 16.40 6.41
N PRO A 208 21.05 16.40 6.88
CA PRO A 208 20.41 15.21 7.41
C PRO A 208 20.10 14.23 6.28
N SER A 209 20.35 12.95 6.53
CA SER A 209 19.93 11.86 5.67
C SER A 209 18.52 11.38 6.05
N ALA A 210 17.88 10.55 5.21
CA ALA A 210 16.50 10.11 5.43
C ALA A 210 16.25 9.43 6.80
N LYS A 211 17.27 8.76 7.37
CA LYS A 211 17.19 8.12 8.69
C LYS A 211 17.24 9.12 9.86
N ASP A 212 17.66 10.35 9.59
CA ASP A 212 17.84 11.39 10.61
C ASP A 212 16.54 12.19 10.80
N PHE A 213 15.48 11.86 10.05
CA PHE A 213 14.16 12.47 10.18
C PHE A 213 13.27 11.64 11.09
N ALA A 214 12.40 12.32 11.84
CA ALA A 214 11.38 11.71 12.67
C ALA A 214 10.02 12.40 12.45
N TRP A 215 8.98 11.67 12.83
CA TRP A 215 7.64 12.22 12.90
C TRP A 215 7.41 12.84 14.27
N TYR A 216 6.73 13.98 14.29
CA TYR A 216 6.39 14.70 15.50
C TYR A 216 4.91 15.05 15.51
N ALA A 217 4.22 14.78 16.62
CA ALA A 217 2.90 15.34 16.90
C ALA A 217 3.08 16.67 17.64
N VAL A 218 2.55 17.75 17.07
CA VAL A 218 2.75 19.12 17.55
C VAL A 218 1.47 19.63 18.20
N PHE A 219 1.55 19.92 19.49
CA PHE A 219 0.47 20.50 20.29
C PHE A 219 0.84 21.94 20.69
N PRO A 220 -0.11 22.76 21.17
CA PRO A 220 0.15 24.17 21.48
C PRO A 220 1.31 24.40 22.46
N GLU A 221 1.43 23.56 23.48
CA GLU A 221 2.42 23.73 24.56
C GLU A 221 3.55 22.68 24.53
N ALA A 222 3.45 21.66 23.69
CA ALA A 222 4.45 20.61 23.60
C ALA A 222 4.39 19.80 22.32
N THR A 223 5.44 19.03 22.09
CA THR A 223 5.59 18.13 20.98
C THR A 223 6.06 16.77 21.47
N LEU A 224 5.54 15.72 20.83
CA LEU A 224 5.92 14.34 21.08
C LEU A 224 6.54 13.76 19.81
N GLU A 225 7.70 13.13 19.95
CA GLU A 225 8.27 12.32 18.88
C GLU A 225 7.45 11.04 18.70
N ILE A 226 7.05 10.74 17.47
CA ILE A 226 6.32 9.52 17.14
C ILE A 226 7.33 8.42 16.82
N VAL A 227 7.30 7.36 17.61
CA VAL A 227 8.21 6.21 17.52
C VAL A 227 7.48 4.94 17.10
N ASP A 228 8.25 3.90 16.74
CA ASP A 228 7.79 2.55 16.43
C ASP A 228 6.76 2.46 15.28
N LEU A 229 6.94 3.31 14.27
CA LEU A 229 6.14 3.31 13.05
C LEU A 229 6.59 2.22 12.08
N THR A 230 5.63 1.48 11.53
CA THR A 230 5.86 0.60 10.38
C THR A 230 6.06 1.41 9.09
N ASP A 231 6.79 0.87 8.13
CA ASP A 231 6.98 1.51 6.81
C ASP A 231 5.65 1.86 6.13
N GLY A 232 4.67 0.95 6.23
CA GLY A 232 3.33 1.15 5.68
C GLY A 232 2.57 2.30 6.35
N ALA A 233 2.73 2.46 7.66
CA ALA A 233 2.16 3.58 8.41
C ALA A 233 2.85 4.90 8.07
N GLN A 234 4.19 4.92 7.98
CA GLN A 234 4.95 6.08 7.53
C GLN A 234 4.52 6.54 6.12
N TRP A 235 4.33 5.59 5.20
CA TRP A 235 3.85 5.89 3.85
C TRP A 235 2.48 6.58 3.87
N MET A 236 1.57 6.09 4.72
CA MET A 236 0.23 6.68 4.90
C MET A 236 0.25 8.02 5.64
N MET A 237 1.18 8.24 6.58
CA MET A 237 1.34 9.54 7.25
C MET A 237 1.76 10.63 6.27
N HIS A 238 2.62 10.31 5.30
CA HIS A 238 2.92 11.25 4.21
C HIS A 238 1.70 11.61 3.38
N LEU A 239 0.81 10.65 3.09
CA LEU A 239 -0.45 10.94 2.42
C LEU A 239 -1.32 11.91 3.23
N LEU A 240 -1.39 11.73 4.55
CA LEU A 240 -2.16 12.62 5.41
C LEU A 240 -1.56 14.03 5.42
N LEU A 241 -0.23 14.14 5.51
CA LEU A 241 0.49 15.40 5.47
C LEU A 241 0.29 16.13 4.13
N ASP A 242 0.48 15.43 3.00
CA ASP A 242 0.35 16.01 1.65
C ASP A 242 -1.08 16.48 1.34
N LYS A 243 -2.07 15.89 2.02
CA LYS A 243 -3.50 16.23 1.88
C LYS A 243 -4.02 17.17 2.96
N ASP A 244 -3.17 17.63 3.87
CA ASP A 244 -3.56 18.48 5.00
C ASP A 244 -4.71 17.85 5.82
N LEU A 245 -4.58 16.54 6.10
CA LEU A 245 -5.58 15.77 6.84
C LEU A 245 -5.09 15.49 8.27
N PRO A 246 -5.98 15.60 9.28
CA PRO A 246 -5.62 15.28 10.65
C PRO A 246 -5.40 13.77 10.82
N LEU A 247 -4.61 13.41 11.82
CA LEU A 247 -4.41 12.03 12.24
C LEU A 247 -5.42 11.67 13.33
N ILE A 248 -6.35 10.76 13.03
CA ILE A 248 -7.37 10.31 13.98
C ILE A 248 -7.12 8.83 14.29
N GLY A 249 -6.88 8.50 15.55
CA GLY A 249 -6.40 7.17 15.90
C GLY A 249 -6.35 6.87 17.39
N SER A 250 -5.72 5.74 17.70
CA SER A 250 -5.33 5.36 19.06
C SER A 250 -3.84 5.60 19.25
N PHE A 251 -3.51 6.24 20.36
CA PHE A 251 -2.17 6.67 20.69
C PHE A 251 -1.81 6.22 22.10
N SER A 252 -0.52 5.98 22.31
CA SER A 252 0.03 5.60 23.61
C SER A 252 1.25 6.45 23.89
N LEU A 253 1.29 7.09 25.05
CA LEU A 253 2.50 7.78 25.49
C LEU A 253 3.54 6.74 25.89
N VAL A 254 4.76 6.85 25.37
CA VAL A 254 5.84 5.88 25.63
C VAL A 254 6.75 6.40 26.72
N SER A 255 7.17 7.67 26.62
CA SER A 255 8.03 8.29 27.62
C SER A 255 7.78 9.79 27.72
N LEU A 256 8.12 10.35 28.88
CA LEU A 256 8.21 11.80 29.11
C LEU A 256 9.60 12.12 29.61
N ASN A 257 10.21 13.16 29.05
CA ASN A 257 11.51 13.64 29.50
C ASN A 257 11.36 14.24 30.91
N ASP A 258 12.11 13.77 31.90
CA ASP A 258 12.08 14.31 33.27
C ASP A 258 12.99 15.53 33.48
N ASN A 259 13.95 15.77 32.59
CA ASN A 259 14.84 16.92 32.66
C ASN A 259 14.13 18.22 32.21
N TYR A 260 13.82 19.07 33.19
CA TYR A 260 13.19 20.36 32.93
C TYR A 260 14.03 21.28 32.03
N GLN A 261 15.37 21.20 32.11
CA GLN A 261 16.23 22.05 31.28
C GLN A 261 16.14 21.68 29.81
N GLU A 262 16.01 20.38 29.51
CA GLU A 262 15.86 19.90 28.13
C GLU A 262 14.47 20.25 27.59
N ARG A 263 13.40 19.96 28.35
CA ARG A 263 12.03 20.27 27.93
C ARG A 263 11.75 21.75 27.67
N LYS A 264 12.48 22.65 28.33
CA LYS A 264 12.28 24.09 28.18
C LYS A 264 12.81 24.61 26.84
N ILE A 265 13.72 23.88 26.20
CA ILE A 265 14.33 24.26 24.92
C ILE A 265 13.22 24.30 23.86
N GLU A 266 13.13 25.44 23.17
CA GLU A 266 12.26 25.58 22.00
C GLU A 266 13.05 25.23 20.74
N HIS A 267 12.46 24.38 19.92
CA HIS A 267 12.96 23.98 18.62
C HIS A 267 12.10 24.63 17.54
N GLU A 268 12.75 25.20 16.52
CA GLU A 268 12.05 25.84 15.40
C GLU A 268 11.08 24.86 14.71
N GLY A 269 9.81 25.26 14.58
CA GLY A 269 8.76 24.43 13.97
C GLY A 269 8.18 23.32 14.87
N LEU A 270 8.82 22.97 15.98
CA LEU A 270 8.33 21.95 16.93
C LEU A 270 7.90 22.52 18.28
N GLY A 271 8.33 23.72 18.66
CA GLY A 271 8.15 24.18 20.03
C GLY A 271 8.96 23.30 20.99
N ARG A 272 8.34 22.81 22.07
CA ARG A 272 9.04 22.07 23.13
C ARG A 272 8.84 20.57 22.99
N VAL A 273 9.90 19.81 22.76
CA VAL A 273 9.82 18.34 22.71
C VAL A 273 9.85 17.79 24.13
N VAL A 274 8.79 17.11 24.56
CA VAL A 274 8.61 16.69 25.97
C VAL A 274 8.65 15.19 26.19
N GLY A 275 8.66 14.40 25.12
CA GLY A 275 8.61 12.95 25.23
C GLY A 275 8.39 12.25 23.89
N THR A 276 8.05 10.96 23.99
CA THR A 276 7.80 10.09 22.85
C THR A 276 6.44 9.43 22.96
N MET A 277 5.80 9.20 21.82
CA MET A 277 4.52 8.51 21.71
C MET A 277 4.55 7.47 20.59
N LYS A 278 3.70 6.47 20.73
CA LYS A 278 3.43 5.44 19.73
C LYS A 278 2.03 5.68 19.16
N ILE A 279 1.89 5.52 17.85
CA ILE A 279 0.57 5.38 17.23
C ILE A 279 0.28 3.89 17.20
N ASN A 280 -0.82 3.46 17.83
CA ASN A 280 -1.24 2.06 17.79
C ASN A 280 -1.89 1.79 16.43
N TRP A 281 -2.82 2.66 16.05
CA TRP A 281 -3.48 2.67 14.76
C TRP A 281 -4.08 4.03 14.45
N PHE A 282 -4.35 4.30 13.17
CA PHE A 282 -5.10 5.48 12.75
C PHE A 282 -6.08 5.15 11.62
N LYS A 283 -7.05 6.03 11.42
CA LYS A 283 -8.12 5.85 10.45
C LYS A 283 -7.83 6.65 9.18
N TYR A 284 -8.09 6.03 8.04
CA TYR A 284 -8.16 6.72 6.75
C TYR A 284 -9.39 6.25 5.98
N GLY A 285 -10.29 7.18 5.65
CA GLY A 285 -11.60 6.84 5.07
C GLY A 285 -12.38 5.90 5.99
N ASN A 286 -12.73 4.71 5.49
CA ASN A 286 -13.46 3.68 6.23
C ASN A 286 -12.55 2.53 6.72
N THR A 287 -11.24 2.75 6.77
CA THR A 287 -10.25 1.72 7.06
C THR A 287 -9.36 2.12 8.22
N PHE A 288 -8.93 1.12 8.99
CA PHE A 288 -7.95 1.28 10.06
C PHE A 288 -6.59 0.82 9.53
N VAL A 289 -5.56 1.63 9.77
CA VAL A 289 -4.17 1.35 9.42
C VAL A 289 -3.45 1.00 10.71
N GLN A 290 -2.82 -0.18 10.74
CA GLN A 290 -1.92 -0.55 11.82
C GLN A 290 -0.70 0.34 11.74
N ALA A 291 -0.41 1.07 12.81
CA ALA A 291 0.67 2.04 12.80
C ALA A 291 1.99 1.44 13.32
N SER A 292 1.88 0.50 14.26
CA SER A 292 3.00 -0.14 14.93
C SER A 292 2.78 -1.64 15.05
N GLU A 293 3.85 -2.40 15.21
CA GLU A 293 3.75 -3.80 15.63
C GLU A 293 3.32 -3.88 17.10
N ASP A 294 2.45 -4.83 17.41
CA ASP A 294 2.14 -5.18 18.81
C ASP A 294 3.31 -6.04 19.31
N GLU A 295 3.94 -5.61 20.41
CA GLU A 295 4.94 -6.43 21.13
C GLU A 295 4.25 -7.51 21.97
#